data_AF-A0A529LIJ0-F1
#
_entry.id   AF-A0A529LIJ0-F1
#
_cell.length_a   1.000
_cell.length_b   1.000
_cell.length_c   1.000
_cell.angle_alpha   90.00
_cell.angle_beta   90.00
_cell.angle_gamma   90.00
#
_symmetry.space_group_name_H-M   'P 1'
#
loop_
_entity.id
_entity.type
_entity.pdbx_description
1 polymer ?
#
loop_
_entity_poly.entity_id
_entity_poly.type
_entity_poly.pdbx_seq_one_letter_code
_entity_poly.pdbx_strand_id
1 'polypeptide(L)'
;MTGRNLFATTNARVVGAFCVAALLHLAGTVLIPGYSAPFAIRAMLVLASLLAVASIGQTLVVIMGGIDLSIPFVIGFANVVAAQLYGDGWNFVVVCGLVGALALIIGGLNGLISRSLDIQPLIVTLGIGMVVQGLVLLWT
;
A
#
# COMPACT_ATOMS: atom_id res chain seq x y z
N MET A 1 3.50 23.40 -35.67
CA MET A 1 4.19 22.09 -35.56
C MET A 1 4.17 21.68 -34.10
N THR A 2 3.08 21.04 -33.67
CA THR A 2 2.87 20.70 -32.25
C THR A 2 3.54 19.37 -31.97
N GLY A 3 4.67 19.38 -31.26
CA GLY A 3 5.35 18.17 -30.82
C GLY A 3 4.43 17.36 -29.90
N ARG A 4 3.78 16.34 -30.44
CA ARG A 4 3.01 15.38 -29.64
C ARG A 4 4.01 14.62 -28.78
N ASN A 5 4.15 15.02 -27.51
CA ASN A 5 4.85 14.24 -26.50
C ASN A 5 4.26 12.82 -26.53
N LEU A 6 5.05 11.84 -26.98
CA LEU A 6 4.60 10.45 -27.08
C LEU A 6 4.03 9.96 -25.74
N PHE A 7 4.59 10.45 -24.62
CA PHE A 7 4.20 10.15 -23.23
C PHE A 7 2.93 10.86 -22.73
N ALA A 8 2.25 11.67 -23.55
CA ALA A 8 1.07 12.42 -23.11
C ALA A 8 -0.21 11.57 -23.02
N THR A 9 -0.25 10.41 -23.67
CA THR A 9 -1.44 9.54 -23.69
C THR A 9 -1.40 8.49 -22.57
N THR A 10 -2.56 8.11 -22.05
CA THR A 10 -2.69 7.05 -21.03
C THR A 10 -1.98 5.77 -21.44
N ASN A 11 -2.14 5.34 -22.71
CA ASN A 11 -1.48 4.15 -23.24
C ASN A 11 0.05 4.27 -23.23
N ALA A 12 0.59 5.44 -23.57
CA ALA A 12 2.03 5.66 -23.52
C ALA A 12 2.60 5.67 -22.10
N ARG A 13 1.83 6.13 -21.11
CA ARG A 13 2.21 6.05 -19.70
C ARG A 13 2.23 4.61 -19.20
N VAL A 14 1.24 3.80 -19.58
CA VAL A 14 1.18 2.36 -19.26
C VAL A 14 2.34 1.61 -19.89
N VAL A 15 2.58 1.80 -21.20
CA VAL A 15 3.72 1.20 -21.90
C VAL A 15 5.04 1.64 -21.26
N GLY A 16 5.17 2.93 -20.93
CA GLY A 16 6.33 3.47 -20.23
C GLY A 16 6.58 2.78 -18.89
N ALA A 17 5.54 2.54 -18.08
CA ALA A 17 5.66 1.85 -16.80
C ALA A 17 6.15 0.39 -16.98
N PHE A 18 5.63 -0.34 -17.96
CA PHE A 18 6.10 -1.69 -18.28
C PHE A 18 7.55 -1.70 -18.79
N CYS A 19 7.94 -0.73 -19.63
CA CYS A 19 9.32 -0.59 -20.09
C CYS A 19 10.28 -0.32 -18.92
N VAL A 20 9.92 0.58 -18.00
CA VAL A 20 10.70 0.85 -16.78
C VAL A 20 10.82 -0.41 -15.92
N ALA A 21 9.72 -1.13 -15.69
CA ALA A 21 9.73 -2.37 -14.92
C ALA A 21 10.66 -3.43 -15.55
N ALA A 22 10.60 -3.61 -16.87
CA ALA A 22 11.47 -4.54 -17.60
C ALA A 22 12.95 -4.15 -17.52
N LEU A 23 13.25 -2.85 -17.66
CA LEU A 23 14.61 -2.31 -17.54
C LEU A 23 15.17 -2.52 -16.14
N LEU A 24 14.39 -2.24 -15.09
CA LEU A 24 14.79 -2.46 -13.70
C LEU A 24 15.02 -3.94 -13.40
N HIS A 25 14.16 -4.82 -13.94
CA HIS A 25 14.32 -6.26 -13.77
C HIS A 25 15.60 -6.78 -14.46
N LEU A 26 15.89 -6.30 -15.68
CA LEU A 26 17.12 -6.63 -16.40
C LEU A 26 18.36 -6.13 -15.66
N ALA A 27 18.33 -4.87 -15.21
CA ALA A 27 19.41 -4.29 -14.42
C ALA A 27 19.66 -5.09 -13.13
N GLY A 28 18.60 -5.45 -12.40
CA GLY A 28 18.71 -6.30 -11.21
C GLY A 28 19.33 -7.66 -11.52
N THR A 29 18.94 -8.29 -12.63
CA THR A 29 19.45 -9.60 -13.05
C THR A 29 20.95 -9.55 -13.38
N VAL A 30 21.42 -8.46 -13.99
CA VAL A 30 22.82 -8.28 -14.39
C VAL A 30 23.70 -7.86 -13.20
N LEU A 31 23.19 -6.96 -12.36
CA LEU A 31 23.99 -6.31 -11.31
C LEU A 31 24.02 -7.09 -9.99
N ILE A 32 22.99 -7.92 -9.71
CA ILE A 32 22.81 -8.56 -8.41
C ILE A 32 22.75 -10.09 -8.58
N PRO A 33 23.79 -10.82 -8.15
CA PRO A 33 23.80 -12.28 -8.16
C PRO A 33 22.59 -12.84 -7.39
N GLY A 34 21.85 -13.75 -8.01
CA GLY A 34 20.67 -14.39 -7.39
C GLY A 34 19.38 -13.55 -7.40
N TYR A 35 19.37 -12.34 -7.98
CA TYR A 35 18.17 -11.50 -8.10
C TYR A 35 17.00 -12.20 -8.78
N SER A 36 17.29 -12.97 -9.84
CA SER A 36 16.31 -13.73 -10.61
C SER A 36 16.25 -15.21 -10.22
N ALA A 37 16.77 -15.58 -9.04
CA ALA A 37 16.59 -16.93 -8.53
C ALA A 37 15.10 -17.22 -8.28
N PRO A 38 14.62 -18.46 -8.48
CA PRO A 38 13.20 -18.80 -8.31
C PRO A 38 12.59 -18.36 -6.98
N PHE A 39 13.36 -18.46 -5.90
CA PHE A 39 12.98 -17.97 -4.57
C PHE A 39 12.74 -16.45 -4.54
N ALA A 40 13.68 -15.67 -5.08
CA ALA A 40 13.60 -14.20 -5.09
C ALA A 40 12.43 -13.71 -5.95
N ILE A 41 12.24 -14.31 -7.13
CA ILE A 41 11.07 -14.03 -7.99
C ILE A 41 9.77 -14.33 -7.25
N ARG A 42 9.66 -15.50 -6.60
CA ARG A 42 8.46 -15.86 -5.83
C ARG A 42 8.20 -14.87 -4.69
N ALA A 43 9.22 -14.46 -3.95
CA ALA A 43 9.09 -13.46 -2.89
C ALA A 43 8.59 -12.12 -3.44
N MET A 44 9.16 -11.63 -4.55
CA MET A 44 8.71 -10.41 -5.22
C MET A 44 7.25 -10.50 -5.68
N LEU A 45 6.84 -11.63 -6.27
CA LEU A 45 5.46 -11.83 -6.70
C LEU A 45 4.47 -11.87 -5.53
N VAL A 46 4.86 -12.45 -4.39
CA VAL A 46 4.02 -12.42 -3.18
C VAL A 46 3.83 -10.98 -2.70
N LEU A 47 4.90 -10.19 -2.56
CA LEU A 47 4.79 -8.78 -2.16
C LEU A 47 3.96 -7.96 -3.17
N ALA A 48 4.16 -8.20 -4.47
CA ALA A 48 3.38 -7.55 -5.52
C ALA A 48 1.90 -7.92 -5.45
N SER A 49 1.56 -9.17 -5.10
CA SER A 49 0.16 -9.60 -4.93
C SER A 49 -0.52 -8.89 -3.77
N LEU A 50 0.17 -8.70 -2.63
CA LEU A 50 -0.35 -7.94 -1.49
C LEU A 50 -0.59 -6.48 -1.86
N LEU A 51 0.36 -5.87 -2.58
CA LEU A 51 0.23 -4.50 -3.09
C LEU A 51 -0.91 -4.38 -4.11
N ALA A 52 -1.09 -5.37 -4.98
CA ALA A 52 -2.18 -5.41 -5.94
C ALA A 52 -3.55 -5.43 -5.24
N VAL A 53 -3.71 -6.23 -4.18
CA VAL A 53 -4.95 -6.23 -3.36
C VAL A 53 -5.18 -4.87 -2.72
N ALA A 54 -4.15 -4.27 -2.11
CA ALA A 54 -4.26 -2.93 -1.52
C ALA A 54 -4.62 -1.85 -2.57
N SER A 55 -4.10 -1.98 -3.79
CA SER A 55 -4.37 -1.03 -4.89
C SER A 55 -5.84 -1.02 -5.34
N ILE A 56 -6.59 -2.12 -5.13
CA ILE A 56 -8.03 -2.16 -5.41
C ILE A 56 -8.76 -1.16 -4.50
N GLY A 57 -8.44 -1.14 -3.21
CA GLY A 57 -8.98 -0.16 -2.27
C GLY A 57 -8.55 1.26 -2.62
N GLN A 58 -7.27 1.46 -2.97
CA GLN A 58 -6.77 2.77 -3.40
C GLN A 58 -7.48 3.30 -4.64
N THR A 59 -7.87 2.43 -5.57
CA THR A 59 -8.60 2.82 -6.79
C THR A 59 -9.94 3.48 -6.43
N LEU A 60 -10.65 2.95 -5.43
CA LEU A 60 -11.88 3.57 -4.93
C LEU A 60 -11.61 4.99 -4.37
N VAL A 61 -10.53 5.16 -3.60
CA VAL A 61 -10.13 6.47 -3.05
C VAL A 61 -9.79 7.47 -4.16
N VAL A 62 -9.09 7.02 -5.20
CA VAL A 62 -8.73 7.86 -6.36
C VAL A 62 -9.96 8.29 -7.15
N ILE A 63 -10.94 7.40 -7.33
CA ILE A 63 -12.21 7.74 -7.99
C ILE A 63 -12.98 8.81 -7.19
N MET A 64 -12.90 8.77 -5.86
CA MET A 64 -13.45 9.81 -4.98
C MET A 64 -12.65 11.12 -4.97
N GLY A 65 -11.56 11.22 -5.75
CA GLY A 65 -10.72 12.41 -5.86
C GLY A 65 -9.64 12.54 -4.77
N GLY A 66 -9.42 11.48 -3.98
CA GLY A 66 -8.42 11.45 -2.91
C GLY A 66 -7.18 10.61 -3.22
N ILE A 67 -6.21 10.64 -2.32
CA ILE A 67 -5.09 9.70 -2.28
C ILE A 67 -4.91 9.28 -0.82
N ASP A 68 -4.99 7.98 -0.53
CA ASP A 68 -4.73 7.45 0.81
C ASP A 68 -3.24 7.07 0.97
N LEU A 69 -2.56 7.75 1.90
CA LEU A 69 -1.18 7.50 2.30
C LEU A 69 -1.08 6.63 3.56
N SER A 70 -2.20 6.33 4.21
CA SER A 70 -2.25 5.55 5.45
C SER A 70 -2.08 4.03 5.22
N ILE A 71 -2.32 3.54 3.99
CA ILE A 71 -2.27 2.11 3.62
C ILE A 71 -1.03 1.36 4.16
N PRO A 72 0.23 1.80 3.89
CA PRO A 72 1.41 1.09 4.40
C PRO A 72 1.47 1.06 5.93
N PHE A 73 1.01 2.11 6.61
CA PHE A 73 0.97 2.18 8.07
C PHE A 73 -0.07 1.21 8.64
N VAL A 74 -1.25 1.11 8.01
CA VAL A 74 -2.31 0.16 8.40
C VAL A 74 -1.87 -1.28 8.16
N ILE A 75 -1.17 -1.58 7.06
CA ILE A 75 -0.59 -2.91 6.79
C ILE A 75 0.45 -3.26 7.86
N GLY A 76 1.34 -2.33 8.19
CA GLY A 76 2.35 -2.52 9.24
C GLY A 76 1.72 -2.76 10.61
N PHE A 77 0.73 -1.95 10.99
CA PHE A 77 -0.07 -2.11 12.19
C PHE A 77 -0.74 -3.49 12.24
N ALA A 78 -1.46 -3.87 11.17
CA ALA A 78 -2.13 -5.16 11.06
C ALA A 78 -1.16 -6.33 11.26
N ASN A 79 0.04 -6.24 10.68
CA ASN A 79 1.08 -7.26 10.84
C ASN A 79 1.54 -7.39 12.29
N VAL A 80 1.81 -6.27 12.98
CA VAL A 80 2.24 -6.28 14.39
C VAL A 80 1.15 -6.83 15.30
N VAL A 81 -0.08 -6.32 15.16
CA VAL A 81 -1.25 -6.76 15.94
C VAL A 81 -1.46 -8.25 15.78
N ALA A 82 -1.44 -8.73 14.54
CA ALA A 82 -1.68 -10.14 14.25
C ALA A 82 -0.56 -11.03 14.79
N ALA A 83 0.70 -10.62 14.62
CA ALA A 83 1.85 -11.37 15.11
C ALA A 83 1.85 -11.50 16.64
N GLN A 84 1.58 -10.41 17.36
CA GLN A 84 1.53 -10.44 18.83
C GLN A 84 0.35 -11.25 19.35
N LEU A 85 -0.88 -10.92 18.94
CA LEU A 85 -2.07 -11.58 19.50
C LEU A 85 -2.13 -13.07 19.16
N TYR A 86 -1.75 -13.45 17.93
CA TYR A 86 -1.67 -14.87 17.57
C TYR A 86 -0.53 -15.57 18.31
N GLY A 87 0.62 -14.89 18.50
CA GLY A 87 1.72 -15.37 19.32
C GLY A 87 1.31 -15.62 20.78
N ASP A 88 0.42 -14.79 21.32
CA ASP A 88 -0.17 -14.94 22.66
C ASP A 88 -1.27 -16.01 22.74
N GLY A 89 -1.51 -16.75 21.65
CA GLY A 89 -2.44 -17.87 21.60
C GLY A 89 -3.89 -17.50 21.28
N TRP A 90 -4.16 -16.26 20.83
CA TRP A 90 -5.51 -15.89 20.38
C TRP A 90 -5.92 -16.68 19.13
N ASN A 91 -7.22 -16.94 19.00
CA ASN A 91 -7.76 -17.57 17.80
C ASN A 91 -7.53 -16.68 16.56
N PHE A 92 -6.95 -17.25 15.51
CA PHE A 92 -6.60 -16.50 14.29
C PHE A 92 -7.79 -15.81 13.62
N VAL A 93 -8.98 -16.43 13.62
CA VAL A 93 -10.19 -15.84 13.03
C VAL A 93 -10.61 -14.58 13.80
N VAL A 94 -10.49 -14.61 15.13
CA VAL A 94 -10.78 -13.46 16.00
C VAL A 94 -9.78 -12.33 15.75
N VAL A 95 -8.50 -12.67 15.61
CA VAL A 95 -7.44 -11.70 15.26
C VAL A 95 -7.72 -11.04 13.91
N CYS A 96 -8.04 -11.82 12.87
CA CYS A 96 -8.42 -11.27 11.56
C CYS A 96 -9.65 -10.35 11.65
N GLY A 97 -10.67 -10.74 12.41
CA GLY A 97 -11.86 -9.92 12.63
C GLY A 97 -11.54 -8.59 13.32
N LEU A 98 -10.70 -8.62 14.36
CA LEU A 98 -10.26 -7.43 15.09
C LEU A 98 -9.45 -6.49 14.19
N VAL A 99 -8.46 -7.01 13.48
CA VAL A 99 -7.62 -6.22 12.56
C VAL A 99 -8.48 -5.61 11.45
N GLY A 100 -9.42 -6.38 10.88
CA GLY A 100 -10.36 -5.88 9.88
C GLY A 100 -11.23 -4.75 10.41
N ALA A 101 -11.77 -4.89 11.63
CA ALA A 101 -12.56 -3.84 12.27
C ALA A 101 -11.76 -2.56 12.52
N LEU A 102 -10.52 -2.68 13.01
CA LEU A 102 -9.64 -1.54 13.24
C LEU A 102 -9.24 -0.85 11.93
N ALA A 103 -8.95 -1.62 10.86
CA ALA A 103 -8.67 -1.06 9.54
C ALA A 103 -9.88 -0.29 8.97
N LEU A 104 -11.10 -0.80 9.15
CA LEU A 104 -12.34 -0.10 8.76
C LEU A 104 -12.53 1.20 9.54
N ILE A 105 -12.22 1.20 10.85
CA ILE A 105 -12.28 2.42 11.67
C ILE A 105 -11.27 3.45 11.16
N ILE A 106 -10.03 3.05 10.90
CA ILE A 106 -8.98 3.96 10.40
C ILE A 106 -9.38 4.55 9.04
N GLY A 107 -9.83 3.71 8.10
CA GLY A 107 -10.30 4.18 6.79
C GLY A 107 -11.53 5.08 6.89
N GLY A 108 -12.47 4.76 7.79
CA GLY A 108 -13.62 5.60 8.09
C GLY A 108 -13.23 6.96 8.66
N LEU A 109 -12.24 7.01 9.56
CA LEU A 109 -11.69 8.25 10.11
C LEU A 109 -11.00 9.11 9.04
N ASN A 110 -10.21 8.50 8.15
CA ASN A 110 -9.60 9.20 7.01
C ASN A 110 -10.66 9.92 6.17
N GLY A 111 -11.73 9.20 5.80
CA GLY A 111 -12.81 9.74 4.99
C GLY A 111 -13.64 10.80 5.74
N LEU A 112 -13.99 10.52 6.99
CA LEU A 112 -14.79 11.43 7.83
C LEU A 112 -14.04 12.74 8.08
N ILE A 113 -12.79 12.69 8.52
CA ILE A 113 -12.00 13.88 8.84
C ILE A 113 -11.77 14.72 7.59
N SER A 114 -11.39 14.09 6.47
CA SER A 114 -11.17 14.81 5.22
C SER A 114 -12.45 15.51 4.74
N ARG A 115 -13.61 14.84 4.82
CA ARG A 115 -14.89 15.42 4.43
C ARG A 115 -15.39 16.51 5.39
N SER A 116 -15.24 16.30 6.71
CA SER A 116 -15.79 17.21 7.72
C SER A 116 -14.99 18.49 7.89
N LEU A 117 -13.67 18.43 7.72
CA LEU A 117 -12.78 19.58 7.90
C LEU A 117 -12.37 20.27 6.58
N ASP A 118 -12.83 19.75 5.44
CA ASP A 118 -12.47 20.21 4.09
C ASP A 118 -10.95 20.27 3.86
N ILE A 119 -10.23 19.30 4.45
CA ILE A 119 -8.77 19.17 4.34
C ILE A 119 -8.44 18.17 3.24
N GLN A 120 -7.40 18.47 2.45
CA GLN A 120 -6.87 17.58 1.43
C GLN A 120 -6.62 16.16 1.99
N PRO A 121 -7.18 15.08 1.39
CA PRO A 121 -7.06 13.71 1.87
C PRO A 121 -5.61 13.24 2.11
N LEU A 122 -4.67 13.75 1.31
CA LEU A 122 -3.24 13.45 1.44
C LEU A 122 -2.68 13.82 2.83
N ILE A 123 -3.08 14.98 3.36
CA ILE A 123 -2.59 15.49 4.65
C ILE A 123 -3.22 14.68 5.79
N VAL A 124 -4.53 14.43 5.69
CA VAL A 124 -5.29 13.68 6.70
C VAL A 124 -4.78 12.24 6.83
N THR A 125 -4.63 11.55 5.70
CA THR A 125 -4.22 10.13 5.68
C THR A 125 -2.78 9.94 6.10
N LEU A 126 -1.88 10.86 5.76
CA LEU A 126 -0.50 10.85 6.26
C LEU A 126 -0.47 11.11 7.77
N GLY A 127 -1.24 12.09 8.27
CA GLY A 127 -1.35 12.37 9.71
C GLY A 127 -1.88 11.18 10.50
N ILE A 128 -2.98 10.57 10.05
CA ILE A 128 -3.54 9.36 10.67
C ILE A 128 -2.56 8.20 10.57
N GLY A 129 -1.87 8.02 9.44
CA GLY A 129 -0.81 7.02 9.29
C GLY A 129 0.30 7.17 10.33
N MET A 130 0.74 8.41 10.61
CA MET A 130 1.73 8.69 11.66
C MET A 130 1.20 8.41 13.07
N VAL A 131 -0.08 8.71 13.35
CA VAL A 131 -0.71 8.36 14.63
C VAL A 131 -0.75 6.84 14.80
N VAL A 132 -1.18 6.11 13.78
CA VAL A 132 -1.20 4.63 13.78
C VAL A 132 0.22 4.08 14.01
N GLN A 133 1.22 4.61 13.31
CA GLN A 133 2.62 4.22 13.51
C GLN A 133 3.10 4.50 14.93
N GLY A 134 2.75 5.67 15.50
CA GLY A 134 3.07 6.01 16.89
C GLY A 134 2.42 5.06 17.88
N LEU A 135 1.16 4.66 17.65
CA LEU A 135 0.47 3.68 18.48
C LEU A 135 1.13 2.30 18.41
N VAL A 136 1.57 1.87 17.23
CA VAL A 136 2.36 0.63 17.08
C VAL A 136 3.62 0.70 17.93
N LEU A 137 4.40 1.78 17.80
CA LEU A 137 5.65 1.97 18.52
C LEU A 137 5.49 2.09 20.05
N LEU A 138 4.33 2.56 20.52
CA LEU A 138 4.01 2.59 21.95
C LEU A 138 3.62 1.21 22.49
N TRP A 139 3.09 0.34 21.64
CA TRP A 139 2.67 -0.99 22.03
C TRP A 139 3.82 -2.00 21.97
N THR A 140 4.66 -1.95 20.93
CA THR A 140 5.84 -2.81 20.78
C THR A 140 7.01 -2.36 21.63
#